data_AF-G3A0E6-F1
#
_entry.id   AF-G3A0E6-F1
#
_cell.length_a   1.000
_cell.length_b   1.000
_cell.length_c   1.000
_cell.angle_alpha   90.00
_cell.angle_beta   90.00
_cell.angle_gamma   90.00
#
_symmetry.space_group_name_H-M   'P 1'
#
loop_
_entity.id
_entity.type
_entity.pdbx_description
1 polymer ?
#
loop_
_entity_poly.entity_id
_entity_poly.type
_entity_poly.pdbx_seq_one_letter_code
_entity_poly.pdbx_strand_id
1 'polypeptide(L)'
;MSHFLGITTLHLPSHLAKSRHGVFYFRLTFRTGGVTTERRISLRTKNPQEARFKALCLSGIMTVRKQEQQRGAALDYLSTAGNIEGQRPDSDFLLNLLHRVDRRRLTDFSRGQNKNESN
;
A
#
# COMPACT_ATOMS: atom_id res chain seq x y z
N MET A 1 -21.12 -9.11 -23.55
CA MET A 1 -19.72 -9.04 -23.11
C MET A 1 -19.24 -7.61 -23.32
N SER A 2 -19.24 -6.80 -22.27
CA SER A 2 -18.78 -5.41 -22.33
C SER A 2 -17.78 -5.20 -21.20
N HIS A 3 -16.51 -5.12 -21.57
CA HIS A 3 -15.42 -4.78 -20.66
C HIS A 3 -15.58 -3.32 -20.26
N PHE A 4 -16.15 -3.11 -19.08
CA PHE A 4 -16.13 -1.82 -18.41
C PHE A 4 -14.68 -1.59 -17.94
N LEU A 5 -13.85 -0.96 -18.79
CA LEU A 5 -12.61 -0.33 -18.34
C LEU A 5 -13.03 0.82 -17.41
N GLY A 6 -13.23 0.49 -16.14
CA GLY A 6 -13.33 1.44 -15.05
C GLY A 6 -12.00 2.16 -14.93
N ILE A 7 -11.80 3.19 -15.74
CA ILE A 7 -10.84 4.26 -15.44
C ILE A 7 -11.28 4.76 -14.08
N THR A 8 -10.52 4.38 -13.05
CA THR A 8 -10.68 4.93 -11.71
C THR A 8 -10.43 6.42 -11.85
N THR A 9 -11.51 7.16 -12.02
CA THR A 9 -11.53 8.61 -11.86
C THR A 9 -10.98 8.81 -10.46
N LEU A 10 -9.70 9.21 -10.40
CA LEU A 10 -9.05 9.67 -9.18
C LEU A 10 -9.90 10.84 -8.70
N HIS A 11 -10.87 10.55 -7.84
CA HIS A 11 -11.65 11.56 -7.18
C HIS A 11 -10.67 12.24 -6.20
N LEU A 12 -9.94 13.23 -6.73
CA LEU A 12 -8.97 14.08 -6.04
C LEU A 12 -9.50 14.90 -4.83
N PRO A 13 -10.81 15.02 -4.52
CA PRO A 13 -11.25 15.84 -3.38
C PRO A 13 -10.72 15.40 -2.02
N SER A 14 -10.38 14.13 -1.81
CA SER A 14 -9.91 13.64 -0.50
C SER A 14 -8.43 13.93 -0.23
N HIS A 15 -7.65 14.31 -1.24
CA HIS A 15 -6.19 14.44 -1.11
C HIS A 15 -5.69 15.86 -0.91
N LEU A 16 -6.51 16.89 -1.08
CA LEU A 16 -6.09 18.27 -0.87
C LEU A 16 -6.74 18.85 0.40
N ALA A 17 -5.91 19.38 1.29
CA ALA A 17 -6.31 20.25 2.39
C ALA A 17 -5.77 21.65 2.18
N LYS A 18 -6.47 22.68 2.69
CA LYS A 18 -6.03 24.07 2.63
C LYS A 18 -5.89 24.62 4.04
N SER A 19 -4.80 25.33 4.33
CA SER A 19 -4.65 26.02 5.61
C SER A 19 -5.38 27.36 5.64
N ARG A 20 -5.52 27.94 6.84
CA ARG A 20 -6.00 29.32 7.05
C ARG A 20 -5.19 30.37 6.29
N HIS A 21 -3.91 30.09 6.00
CA HIS A 21 -3.02 30.98 5.26
C HIS A 21 -3.09 30.77 3.73
N GLY A 22 -3.99 29.91 3.28
CA GLY A 22 -4.23 29.62 1.87
C GLY A 22 -3.29 28.59 1.24
N VAL A 23 -2.34 28.03 2.00
CA VAL A 23 -1.38 27.03 1.50
C VAL A 23 -2.05 25.67 1.40
N PHE A 24 -1.86 24.98 0.28
CA PHE A 24 -2.38 23.64 0.05
C PHE A 24 -1.45 22.55 0.61
N TYR A 25 -2.06 21.45 1.04
CA TYR A 25 -1.42 20.26 1.58
C TYR A 25 -1.96 19.01 0.89
N PHE A 26 -1.10 18.04 0.65
CA PHE A 26 -1.47 16.69 0.25
C PHE A 26 -1.73 15.82 1.48
N ARG A 27 -2.90 15.19 1.56
CA ARG A 27 -3.31 14.29 2.64
C ARG A 27 -2.96 12.84 2.29
N LEU A 28 -2.19 12.23 3.18
CA LEU A 28 -1.82 10.82 3.15
C LEU A 28 -2.51 10.09 4.28
N THR A 29 -3.33 9.13 3.94
CA THR A 29 -3.91 8.21 4.92
C THR A 29 -3.25 6.86 4.75
N PHE A 30 -2.65 6.35 5.82
CA PHE A 30 -2.08 5.01 5.84
C PHE A 30 -2.60 4.26 7.07
N ARG A 31 -2.75 2.95 6.90
CA ARG A 31 -3.14 2.06 7.98
C ARG A 31 -1.88 1.33 8.45
N THR A 32 -1.60 1.39 9.74
CA THR A 32 -0.47 0.68 10.35
C THR A 32 -0.96 0.07 11.66
N GLY A 33 -0.84 -1.26 11.80
CA GLY A 33 -1.24 -1.98 13.03
C GLY A 33 -2.70 -1.77 13.44
N GLY A 34 -3.63 -1.69 12.48
CA GLY A 34 -5.05 -1.45 12.74
C GLY A 34 -5.42 0.01 13.04
N VAL A 35 -4.45 0.90 13.20
CA VAL A 35 -4.67 2.35 13.38
C VAL A 35 -4.60 3.04 12.02
N THR A 36 -5.56 3.93 11.75
CA THR A 36 -5.53 4.81 10.58
C THR A 36 -4.87 6.12 10.98
N THR A 37 -3.73 6.42 10.37
CA THR A 37 -2.97 7.65 10.62
C THR A 37 -3.01 8.54 9.38
N GLU A 38 -3.23 9.83 9.61
CA GLU A 38 -3.14 10.86 8.57
C GLU A 38 -1.81 11.61 8.70
N ARG A 39 -1.11 11.79 7.58
CA ARG A 39 0.02 12.71 7.44
C ARG A 39 -0.28 13.73 6.36
N ARG A 40 0.15 14.98 6.58
CA ARG A 40 0.01 16.07 5.61
C ARG A 40 1.38 16.50 5.09
N ILE A 41 1.47 16.70 3.79
CA ILE A 41 2.67 17.22 3.12
C ILE A 41 2.31 18.58 2.52
N SER A 42 3.03 19.64 2.88
CA SER A 42 2.80 20.96 2.30
C SER A 42 3.17 20.95 0.81
N LEU A 43 2.27 21.47 -0.03
CA LEU A 43 2.52 21.69 -1.47
C LEU A 43 3.19 23.03 -1.75
N ARG A 44 3.38 23.85 -0.70
CA ARG A 44 4.05 25.16 -0.74
C ARG A 44 3.49 26.11 -1.81
N THR A 45 2.20 26.00 -2.10
CA THR A 45 1.52 26.87 -3.05
C THR A 45 0.16 27.30 -2.52
N LYS A 46 -0.26 28.50 -2.89
CA LYS A 46 -1.62 29.03 -2.70
C LYS A 46 -2.46 28.92 -3.97
N ASN A 47 -1.86 28.54 -5.11
CA ASN A 47 -2.54 28.38 -6.38
C ASN A 47 -3.23 27.00 -6.42
N PRO A 48 -4.56 26.94 -6.59
CA PRO A 48 -5.30 25.67 -6.66
C PRO A 48 -4.90 24.76 -7.83
N GLN A 49 -4.58 25.32 -9.00
CA GLN A 49 -4.17 24.52 -10.17
C GLN A 49 -2.81 23.89 -9.96
N GLU A 50 -1.85 24.68 -9.46
CA GLU A 50 -0.52 24.18 -9.11
C GLU A 50 -0.61 23.11 -8.01
N ALA A 51 -1.48 23.30 -7.01
CA ALA A 51 -1.70 22.32 -5.96
C ALA A 51 -2.23 20.99 -6.51
N ARG A 52 -3.21 21.03 -7.43
CA ARG A 52 -3.75 19.83 -8.09
C ARG A 52 -2.67 19.11 -8.88
N PHE A 53 -1.87 19.84 -9.65
CA PHE A 53 -0.77 19.27 -10.43
C PHE A 53 0.26 18.56 -9.52
N LYS A 54 0.72 19.22 -8.45
CA LYS A 54 1.66 18.61 -7.50
C LYS A 54 1.07 17.39 -6.79
N ALA A 55 -0.19 17.44 -6.41
CA ALA A 55 -0.89 16.31 -5.79
C ALA A 55 -0.99 15.12 -6.76
N LEU A 56 -1.28 15.35 -8.04
CA LEU A 56 -1.28 14.34 -9.08
C LEU A 56 0.11 13.69 -9.21
N CYS A 57 1.17 14.50 -9.35
CA CYS A 57 2.55 13.98 -9.44
C CYS A 57 2.92 13.12 -8.22
N LEU A 58 2.62 13.59 -7.01
CA LEU A 58 2.87 12.82 -5.78
C LEU A 58 2.09 11.51 -5.76
N SER A 59 0.82 11.53 -6.14
CA SER A 59 -0.01 10.32 -6.18
C SER A 59 0.51 9.29 -7.19
N GLY A 60 0.99 9.73 -8.35
CA GLY A 60 1.63 8.89 -9.36
C GLY A 60 2.90 8.23 -8.83
N ILE A 61 3.83 9.02 -8.29
CA ILE A 61 5.10 8.51 -7.73
C ILE A 61 4.85 7.46 -6.63
N MET A 62 3.88 7.72 -5.75
CA MET A 62 3.56 6.79 -4.67
C MET A 62 2.91 5.50 -5.16
N THR A 63 2.05 5.59 -6.17
CA THR A 63 1.42 4.42 -6.77
C THR A 63 2.45 3.53 -7.44
N VAL A 64 3.37 4.11 -8.21
CA VAL A 64 4.48 3.38 -8.85
C VAL A 64 5.33 2.67 -7.81
N ARG A 65 5.78 3.38 -6.76
CA ARG A 65 6.59 2.76 -5.69
C ARG A 65 5.86 1.63 -4.97
N LYS A 66 4.55 1.78 -4.71
CA LYS A 66 3.74 0.73 -4.09
C LYS A 66 3.65 -0.48 -5.01
N GLN A 67 3.44 -0.27 -6.31
CA GLN A 67 3.37 -1.34 -7.30
C GLN A 67 4.72 -2.07 -7.43
N GLU A 68 5.83 -1.34 -7.48
CA GLU A 68 7.19 -1.91 -7.51
C GLU A 68 7.47 -2.76 -6.27
N GLN A 69 7.11 -2.25 -5.08
CA GLN A 69 7.27 -2.98 -3.82
C GLN A 69 6.41 -4.25 -3.77
N GLN A 70 5.16 -4.18 -4.26
CA GLN A 70 4.30 -5.35 -4.36
C GLN A 70 4.84 -6.37 -5.37
N ARG A 71 5.39 -5.90 -6.50
CA ARG A 71 5.99 -6.76 -7.53
C ARG A 71 7.25 -7.46 -7.03
N GLY A 72 8.12 -6.75 -6.31
CA GLY A 72 9.30 -7.33 -5.67
C GLY A 72 8.92 -8.42 -4.66
N ALA A 73 7.99 -8.11 -3.75
CA ALA A 73 7.49 -9.08 -2.78
C ALA A 73 6.85 -10.31 -3.46
N ALA A 74 6.07 -10.11 -4.54
CA ALA A 74 5.47 -11.22 -5.28
C ALA A 74 6.54 -12.13 -5.90
N LEU A 75 7.59 -11.57 -6.51
CA LEU A 75 8.70 -12.36 -7.06
C LEU A 75 9.45 -13.14 -5.97
N ASP A 76 9.66 -12.54 -4.79
CA ASP A 76 10.26 -13.21 -3.65
C ASP A 76 9.41 -14.41 -3.18
N TYR A 77 8.09 -14.26 -3.15
CA TYR A 77 7.15 -15.34 -2.82
C TYR A 77 7.16 -16.46 -3.86
N LEU A 78 7.14 -16.12 -5.16
CA LEU A 78 7.23 -17.09 -6.25
C LEU A 78 8.55 -17.88 -6.21
N SER A 79 9.68 -17.20 -5.98
CA SER A 79 10.97 -17.88 -5.81
C SER A 79 10.98 -18.81 -4.59
N THR A 80 10.39 -18.36 -3.48
CA THR A 80 10.25 -19.18 -2.27
C THR A 80 9.39 -20.42 -2.53
N ALA A 81 8.25 -20.28 -3.22
CA ALA A 81 7.38 -21.39 -3.58
C ALA A 81 8.07 -22.40 -4.49
N GLY A 82 8.82 -21.93 -5.50
CA GLY A 82 9.60 -22.80 -6.39
C GLY A 82 10.70 -23.59 -5.67
N ASN A 83 11.35 -23.01 -4.66
CA ASN A 83 12.32 -23.71 -3.82
C ASN A 83 11.66 -24.82 -2.97
N ILE A 84 10.39 -24.65 -2.57
CA ILE A 84 9.61 -25.67 -1.84
C ILE A 84 9.13 -26.79 -2.77
N GLU A 85 8.71 -26.47 -4.00
CA GLU A 85 8.26 -27.47 -4.98
C GLU A 85 9.42 -28.31 -5.56
N GLY A 86 10.61 -27.73 -5.73
CA GLY A 86 11.74 -28.38 -6.40
C GLY A 86 12.64 -29.25 -5.50
N GLN A 87 12.56 -29.11 -4.17
CA GLN A 87 13.40 -29.84 -3.22
C GLN A 87 12.52 -30.35 -2.08
N ARG A 88 12.65 -31.64 -1.69
CA ARG A 88 12.05 -32.15 -0.44
C ARG A 88 12.56 -31.25 0.68
N PRO A 89 11.72 -30.37 1.26
CA PRO A 89 12.23 -29.27 2.04
C PRO A 89 12.88 -29.81 3.31
N ASP A 90 14.18 -29.54 3.46
CA ASP A 90 14.94 -29.91 4.65
C ASP A 90 14.43 -29.13 5.87
N SER A 91 14.53 -29.70 7.07
CA SER A 91 14.08 -29.06 8.31
C SER A 91 14.75 -27.71 8.53
N ASP A 92 16.03 -27.58 8.15
CA ASP A 92 16.80 -26.35 8.28
C ASP A 92 16.30 -25.27 7.32
N PHE A 93 15.87 -25.65 6.12
CA PHE A 93 15.24 -24.74 5.16
C PHE A 93 13.91 -24.21 5.68
N LEU A 94 13.07 -25.07 6.25
CA LEU A 94 11.79 -24.69 6.85
C LEU A 94 11.99 -23.76 8.06
N LEU A 95 12.98 -24.04 8.92
CA LEU A 95 13.34 -23.19 10.05
C LEU A 95 13.84 -21.81 9.59
N ASN A 96 14.68 -21.76 8.56
CA ASN A 96 15.19 -20.51 8.03
C ASN A 96 14.07 -19.67 7.36
N LEU A 97 13.11 -20.34 6.72
CA LEU A 97 11.92 -19.69 6.19
C LEU A 97 11.05 -19.10 7.31
N LEU A 98 10.81 -19.86 8.38
CA LEU A 98 10.09 -19.39 9.56
C LEU A 98 10.80 -18.19 10.24
N HIS A 99 12.12 -18.16 10.24
CA HIS A 99 12.90 -17.04 10.77
C HIS A 99 12.84 -15.80 9.87
N ARG A 100 12.77 -15.97 8.55
CA ARG A 100 12.60 -14.86 7.59
C ARG A 100 11.20 -14.26 7.64
N VAL A 101 10.18 -15.06 7.93
CA VAL A 101 8.82 -14.57 8.12
C VAL A 101 8.72 -13.97 9.52
N ASP A 102 8.85 -12.64 9.59
CA ASP A 102 8.70 -11.89 10.83
C ASP A 102 7.35 -12.21 11.49
N ARG A 103 7.39 -12.85 12.67
CA ARG A 103 6.23 -13.42 13.38
C ARG A 103 5.15 -12.37 13.67
N ARG A 104 5.53 -11.08 13.69
CA ARG A 104 4.62 -9.92 13.80
C ARG A 104 3.72 -9.75 12.57
N ARG A 105 4.19 -10.10 11.37
CA ARG A 105 3.40 -10.04 10.13
C ARG A 105 2.37 -11.18 10.06
N LEU A 106 2.68 -12.35 10.60
CA LEU A 106 1.77 -13.50 10.70
C LEU A 106 0.55 -13.21 11.60
N THR A 107 0.76 -12.52 12.72
CA THR A 107 -0.32 -12.08 13.60
C THR A 107 -1.26 -11.06 12.96
N ASP A 108 -0.77 -10.22 12.05
CA ASP A 108 -1.61 -9.27 11.30
C ASP A 108 -2.49 -10.00 10.26
N PHE A 109 -2.02 -11.11 9.68
CA PHE A 109 -2.80 -11.94 8.75
C PHE A 109 -3.92 -12.73 9.45
N SER A 110 -3.67 -13.31 10.63
CA SER A 110 -4.73 -14.07 11.34
C SER A 110 -5.82 -13.15 11.93
N ARG A 111 -5.48 -11.90 12.22
CA ARG A 111 -6.44 -10.89 12.71
C ARG A 111 -7.35 -10.33 11.59
N GLY A 112 -6.94 -10.45 10.33
CA GLY A 112 -7.70 -10.00 9.16
C GLY A 112 -8.76 -10.99 8.65
N GLN A 113 -8.70 -12.27 9.05
CA GLN A 113 -9.62 -13.32 8.59
C GLN A 113 -10.81 -13.56 9.55
N ASN A 114 -10.80 -13.00 10.76
CA ASN A 114 -11.85 -13.21 11.77
C ASN A 114 -12.91 -12.08 11.80
N LYS A 115 -13.42 -11.65 10.63
CA LYS A 115 -14.51 -10.64 10.59
C LYS A 115 -15.65 -10.92 9.61
N ASN A 116 -15.74 -12.12 9.04
CA ASN A 116 -16.81 -12.46 8.09
C ASN A 116 -17.59 -13.72 8.49
N GLU A 117 -17.90 -13.93 9.76
CA GLU A 117 -18.97 -14.86 10.15
C GLU A 117 -19.68 -14.30 11.39
N SER A 118 -20.78 -13.58 11.14
CA SER A 118 -21.96 -13.36 12.01
C SER A 118 -22.66 -12.07 11.59
N ASN A 119 -23.52 -12.16 10.58
CA ASN A 119 -24.90 -11.68 10.66
C ASN A 119 -25.70 -12.24 9.47
#